data_AF-A0A9P5SMI1-F1
#
_entry.id   AF-A0A9P5SMI1-F1
#
_cell.length_a   1.000
_cell.length_b   1.000
_cell.length_c   1.000
_cell.angle_alpha   90.00
_cell.angle_beta   90.00
_cell.angle_gamma   90.00
#
_symmetry.space_group_name_H-M   'P 1'
#
loop_
_entity.id
_entity.type
_entity.pdbx_description
1 polymer ?
#
loop_
_entity_poly.entity_id
_entity_poly.type
_entity_poly.pdbx_seq_one_letter_code
_entity_poly.pdbx_strand_id
1 'polypeptide(L)'
;MIVGIGATLTAGLLDKGVARFIEPAARLGNDSNWLEVTEQAIARSVVRKFSGWSTAIRYNEDITSAMALLLNSTRNIQGPKTGRTYIPRRFPYEIDCQQFNVVPIAGRLDVQNYGGCGTVAFGQQDTLDSVAIRELYINTTITKGSSGRVSIIVNQGLAPLAVSLSHPAVQKSLLNITQEGYSADCATLEHLQAEYTLGQDVPDVVDLLGYSFPVTVTNKCLDHTGRLRILSMTTVRYLTSRLKHFNNSTTHYFEDDSDELLVAMKKRVRKIISGFEVRDPQPAPLMVMELKVNGSSIDYITCSFVPYWEYDTEGTLECVYAMTSTLILKPRTPIPELVFKPKGKRIDGADMLFNPGVAMIIEHSPKVAEDGRPEKVSLSRTREATMKATLFMAELGHNFITEFDFGELWVLYDTQDAIQGLEIPGWVLIIVASS
;
A
#
# COMPACT_ATOMS: atom_id res chain seq x y z
N MET A 1 78.13 -2.38 23.13
CA MET A 1 77.18 -1.71 24.06
C MET A 1 76.22 -0.76 23.35
N ILE A 2 76.65 -0.02 22.31
CA ILE A 2 75.78 0.89 21.53
C ILE A 2 74.69 0.16 20.70
N VAL A 3 74.96 -1.07 20.24
CA VAL A 3 73.99 -1.88 19.47
C VAL A 3 72.80 -2.36 20.31
N GLY A 4 72.98 -2.61 21.62
CA GLY A 4 71.90 -3.08 22.50
C GLY A 4 70.91 -1.98 22.92
N ILE A 5 71.37 -0.72 22.97
CA ILE A 5 70.53 0.44 23.28
C ILE A 5 69.68 0.83 22.05
N GLY A 6 70.25 0.70 20.84
CA GLY A 6 69.51 0.88 19.58
C GLY A 6 68.35 -0.11 19.43
N ALA A 7 68.59 -1.40 19.69
CA ALA A 7 67.59 -2.46 19.56
C ALA A 7 66.44 -2.36 20.59
N THR A 8 66.73 -1.87 21.80
CA THR A 8 65.70 -1.67 22.84
C THR A 8 64.86 -0.41 22.60
N LEU A 9 65.45 0.65 22.01
CA LEU A 9 64.72 1.85 21.59
C LEU A 9 63.85 1.61 20.35
N THR A 10 64.32 0.82 19.36
CA THR A 10 63.49 0.44 18.21
C THR A 10 62.36 -0.50 18.62
N ALA A 11 62.59 -1.44 19.54
CA ALA A 11 61.51 -2.29 20.09
C ALA A 11 60.42 -1.45 20.78
N GLY A 12 60.80 -0.47 21.61
CA GLY A 12 59.84 0.41 22.29
C GLY A 12 59.08 1.40 21.38
N LEU A 13 59.66 1.77 20.24
CA LEU A 13 59.01 2.59 19.20
C LEU A 13 58.13 1.76 18.27
N LEU A 14 58.53 0.53 17.95
CA LEU A 14 57.72 -0.42 17.18
C LEU A 14 56.48 -0.85 17.96
N ASP A 15 56.58 -1.10 19.27
CA ASP A 15 55.42 -1.46 20.12
C ASP A 15 54.32 -0.37 20.12
N LYS A 16 54.71 0.91 20.16
CA LYS A 16 53.77 2.03 20.13
C LYS A 16 53.30 2.40 18.73
N GLY A 17 54.13 2.15 17.72
CA GLY A 17 53.79 2.35 16.30
C GLY A 17 52.80 1.32 15.78
N VAL A 18 52.96 0.06 16.19
CA VAL A 18 52.10 -1.07 15.79
C VAL A 18 50.67 -0.89 16.31
N ALA A 19 50.51 -0.44 17.56
CA ALA A 19 49.20 -0.17 18.15
C ALA A 19 48.38 0.90 17.39
N ARG A 20 49.04 1.80 16.62
CA ARG A 20 48.36 2.80 15.78
C ARG A 20 47.73 2.22 14.52
N PHE A 21 48.15 1.04 14.09
CA PHE A 21 47.60 0.35 12.92
C PHE A 21 46.52 -0.67 13.30
N ILE A 22 46.29 -0.85 14.60
CA ILE A 22 45.21 -1.68 15.10
C ILE A 22 43.97 -0.80 15.15
N GLU A 23 43.08 -0.97 14.18
CA GLU A 23 41.84 -0.23 14.11
C GLU A 23 40.73 -1.00 14.85
N PRO A 24 39.89 -0.31 15.65
CA PRO A 24 38.65 -0.90 16.13
C PRO A 24 37.83 -1.37 14.93
N ALA A 25 37.49 -2.65 14.90
CA ALA A 25 36.64 -3.21 13.86
C ALA A 25 35.44 -3.89 14.48
N ALA A 26 34.30 -3.76 13.83
CA ALA A 26 33.11 -4.53 14.14
C ALA A 26 32.94 -5.58 13.05
N ARG A 27 32.94 -6.86 13.43
CA ARG A 27 32.56 -7.94 12.52
C ARG A 27 31.18 -8.46 12.91
N LEU A 28 30.39 -8.86 11.92
CA LEU A 28 29.10 -9.48 12.17
C LEU A 28 29.35 -10.85 12.82
N GLY A 29 28.77 -11.06 14.00
CA GLY A 29 28.83 -12.33 14.71
C GLY A 29 27.98 -13.41 14.07
N ASN A 30 27.98 -14.60 14.67
CA ASN A 30 27.16 -15.71 14.23
C ASN A 30 25.67 -15.35 14.23
N ASP A 31 24.93 -15.89 13.26
CA ASP A 31 23.49 -15.71 13.16
C ASP A 31 22.78 -16.18 14.43
N SER A 32 21.99 -15.28 15.01
CA SER A 32 21.09 -15.61 16.11
C SER A 32 19.65 -15.26 15.72
N ASN A 33 18.75 -16.21 15.94
CA ASN A 33 17.34 -16.04 15.62
C ASN A 33 16.69 -15.30 16.79
N TRP A 34 16.07 -14.15 16.54
CA TRP A 34 15.44 -13.36 17.59
C TRP A 34 14.05 -12.89 17.17
N LEU A 35 13.03 -13.37 17.89
CA LEU A 35 11.69 -12.82 17.75
C LEU A 35 11.63 -11.47 18.44
N GLU A 36 11.58 -10.41 17.64
CA GLU A 36 11.28 -9.08 18.14
C GLU A 36 9.77 -8.86 18.03
N VAL A 37 9.17 -8.36 19.10
CA VAL A 37 7.78 -7.92 19.03
C VAL A 37 7.76 -6.49 19.47
N THR A 38 7.36 -5.65 18.54
CA THR A 38 7.39 -4.23 18.70
C THR A 38 5.97 -3.77 18.96
N GLU A 39 5.73 -3.19 20.13
CA GLU A 39 4.52 -2.41 20.34
C GLU A 39 4.63 -1.17 19.44
N GLN A 40 3.59 -0.92 18.65
CA GLN A 40 3.60 0.18 17.70
C GLN A 40 2.56 1.21 18.11
N ALA A 41 2.97 2.49 18.07
CA ALA A 41 2.01 3.56 18.20
C ALA A 41 1.09 3.55 16.96
N ILE A 42 -0.19 3.24 17.16
CA ILE A 42 -1.23 3.43 16.16
C ILE A 42 -1.67 4.89 16.22
N ALA A 43 -1.47 5.62 15.12
CA ALA A 43 -2.07 6.94 14.99
C ALA A 43 -3.60 6.78 14.92
N ARG A 44 -4.33 7.44 15.82
CA ARG A 44 -5.79 7.51 15.75
C ARG A 44 -6.19 8.36 14.54
N SER A 45 -6.55 7.69 13.45
CA SER A 45 -7.10 8.29 12.24
C SER A 45 -8.26 7.42 11.76
N VAL A 46 -8.97 7.88 10.72
CA VAL A 46 -9.93 7.05 9.99
C VAL A 46 -9.25 5.79 9.46
N VAL A 47 -7.93 5.81 9.27
CA VAL A 47 -7.10 4.64 8.97
C VAL A 47 -6.11 4.39 10.08
N ARG A 48 -6.06 3.16 10.61
CA ARG A 48 -5.05 2.72 11.58
C ARG A 48 -3.75 2.48 10.82
N LYS A 49 -2.75 3.30 11.11
CA LYS A 49 -1.39 3.15 10.58
C LYS A 49 -0.38 3.10 11.71
N PHE A 50 0.67 2.32 11.51
CA PHE A 50 1.81 2.32 12.42
C PHE A 50 2.73 3.49 12.10
N SER A 51 3.11 4.27 13.13
CA SER A 51 4.07 5.36 12.97
C SER A 51 5.43 4.83 12.48
N GLY A 52 6.05 5.51 11.51
CA GLY A 52 7.39 5.14 11.00
C GLY A 52 7.39 4.12 9.85
N TRP A 53 6.23 3.60 9.44
CA TRP A 53 6.08 2.62 8.36
C TRP A 53 5.72 3.26 7.00
N SER A 54 6.15 4.50 6.80
CA SER A 54 5.95 5.26 5.57
C SER A 54 7.27 5.79 5.04
N THR A 55 7.49 5.71 3.72
CA THR A 55 8.63 6.37 3.05
C THR A 55 8.22 6.86 1.67
N ALA A 56 9.06 7.69 1.05
CA ALA A 56 8.97 8.06 -0.35
C ALA A 56 10.13 7.44 -1.14
N ILE A 57 9.88 7.12 -2.40
CA ILE A 57 10.86 6.65 -3.38
C ILE A 57 10.70 7.44 -4.66
N ARG A 58 11.75 7.48 -5.49
CA ARG A 58 11.62 8.01 -6.86
C ARG A 58 10.87 6.99 -7.72
N TYR A 59 10.12 7.47 -8.71
CA TYR A 59 9.22 6.68 -9.57
C TYR A 59 9.82 5.42 -10.24
N ASN A 60 11.14 5.31 -10.34
CA ASN A 60 11.84 4.14 -10.92
C ASN A 60 12.71 3.37 -9.91
N GLU A 61 12.66 3.74 -8.64
CA GLU A 61 13.36 3.01 -7.59
C GLU A 61 12.61 1.72 -7.25
N ASP A 62 13.36 0.74 -6.77
CA ASP A 62 12.80 -0.56 -6.42
C ASP A 62 12.02 -0.46 -5.10
N ILE A 63 10.70 -0.65 -5.19
CA ILE A 63 9.80 -0.65 -4.03
C ILE A 63 10.19 -1.71 -3.00
N THR A 64 10.73 -2.86 -3.42
CA THR A 64 11.09 -3.93 -2.47
C THR A 64 12.29 -3.54 -1.62
N SER A 65 13.26 -2.82 -2.20
CA SER A 65 14.38 -2.22 -1.47
C SER A 65 13.90 -1.21 -0.43
N ALA A 66 12.92 -0.36 -0.78
CA ALA A 66 12.36 0.61 0.17
C ALA A 66 11.57 -0.05 1.31
N MET A 67 10.77 -1.07 1.02
CA MET A 67 10.09 -1.86 2.05
C MET A 67 11.09 -2.60 2.95
N ALA A 68 12.16 -3.15 2.38
CA ALA A 68 13.24 -3.76 3.15
C ALA A 68 13.95 -2.75 4.05
N LEU A 69 14.19 -1.53 3.58
CA LEU A 69 14.76 -0.45 4.40
C LEU A 69 13.86 -0.07 5.58
N LEU A 70 12.54 0.00 5.36
CA LEU A 70 11.57 0.24 6.44
C LEU A 70 11.62 -0.86 7.51
N LEU A 71 11.72 -2.14 7.09
CA LEU A 71 11.81 -3.28 8.00
C LEU A 71 13.15 -3.34 8.75
N ASN A 72 14.25 -2.98 8.09
CA ASN A 72 15.60 -3.02 8.67
C ASN A 72 15.90 -1.78 9.54
N SER A 73 15.03 -0.77 9.50
CA SER A 73 15.22 0.47 10.24
C SER A 73 15.08 0.23 11.74
N THR A 74 16.18 0.40 12.47
CA THR A 74 16.18 0.35 13.95
C THR A 74 15.25 1.39 14.58
N ARG A 75 14.84 2.43 13.83
CA ARG A 75 13.86 3.43 14.31
C ARG A 75 12.46 2.85 14.50
N ASN A 76 12.14 1.79 13.77
CA ASN A 76 10.84 1.12 13.84
C ASN A 76 10.84 -0.07 14.81
N ILE A 77 11.99 -0.35 15.42
CA ILE A 77 12.21 -1.45 16.36
C ILE A 77 12.23 -0.88 17.78
N GLN A 78 11.42 -1.44 18.68
CA GLN A 78 11.39 -1.00 20.07
C GLN A 78 12.63 -1.50 20.81
N GLY A 79 13.39 -0.59 21.44
CA GLY A 79 14.59 -0.95 22.20
C GLY A 79 15.71 -1.60 21.37
N PRO A 80 16.10 -1.06 20.20
CA PRO A 80 17.08 -1.70 19.35
C PRO A 80 18.45 -1.71 20.04
N LYS A 81 19.11 -2.87 20.07
CA LYS A 81 20.52 -2.95 20.48
C LYS A 81 21.42 -2.22 19.48
N THR A 82 22.23 -1.29 19.98
CA THR A 82 23.22 -0.57 19.18
C THR A 82 24.21 -1.54 18.52
N GLY A 83 24.44 -1.39 17.21
CA GLY A 83 25.36 -2.24 16.46
C GLY A 83 24.81 -3.61 16.07
N ARG A 84 23.57 -3.96 16.45
CA ARG A 84 22.90 -5.17 15.96
C ARG A 84 22.25 -4.89 14.60
N THR A 85 22.46 -5.80 13.66
CA THR A 85 21.75 -5.81 12.38
C THR A 85 20.49 -6.66 12.51
N TYR A 86 19.36 -6.13 12.01
CA TYR A 86 18.07 -6.81 12.00
C TYR A 86 17.70 -7.10 10.55
N ILE A 87 17.51 -8.38 10.23
CA ILE A 87 17.20 -8.85 8.88
C ILE A 87 15.85 -9.58 8.96
N PRO A 88 14.78 -9.07 8.33
CA PRO A 88 13.48 -9.70 8.37
C PRO A 88 13.57 -11.04 7.66
N ARG A 89 13.17 -12.09 8.37
CA ARG A 89 13.26 -13.43 7.83
C ARG A 89 12.28 -13.59 6.67
N ARG A 90 12.73 -14.21 5.59
CA ARG A 90 11.90 -14.58 4.45
C ARG A 90 11.68 -16.08 4.40
N PHE A 91 10.53 -16.50 3.88
CA PHE A 91 10.18 -17.90 3.71
C PHE A 91 9.59 -18.17 2.33
N PRO A 92 9.76 -19.40 1.81
CA PRO A 92 8.94 -19.84 0.71
C PRO A 92 7.47 -19.79 1.15
N TYR A 93 6.58 -19.42 0.24
CA TYR A 93 5.14 -19.44 0.46
C TYR A 93 4.48 -20.29 -0.62
N GLU A 94 3.26 -20.75 -0.33
CA GLU A 94 2.42 -21.43 -1.30
C GLU A 94 1.15 -20.60 -1.48
N ILE A 95 0.86 -20.25 -2.73
CA ILE A 95 -0.33 -19.51 -3.09
C ILE A 95 -1.52 -20.45 -2.97
N ASP A 96 -2.46 -20.11 -2.09
CA ASP A 96 -3.75 -20.77 -1.96
C ASP A 96 -4.73 -20.24 -3.01
N CYS A 97 -4.75 -18.92 -3.20
CA CYS A 97 -5.61 -18.27 -4.17
C CYS A 97 -4.95 -17.08 -4.86
N GLN A 98 -5.13 -17.02 -6.18
CA GLN A 98 -4.71 -15.93 -7.06
C GLN A 98 -5.72 -15.66 -8.18
N GLN A 99 -6.96 -16.12 -8.05
CA GLN A 99 -8.01 -15.90 -9.04
C GLN A 99 -9.25 -15.38 -8.35
N PHE A 100 -9.62 -14.16 -8.70
CA PHE A 100 -10.74 -13.47 -8.09
C PHE A 100 -11.87 -13.27 -9.10
N ASN A 101 -13.10 -13.49 -8.64
CA ASN A 101 -14.33 -13.21 -9.37
C ASN A 101 -14.85 -11.83 -9.01
N VAL A 102 -15.61 -11.21 -9.91
CA VAL A 102 -16.32 -9.95 -9.62
C VAL A 102 -17.79 -10.25 -9.39
N VAL A 103 -18.30 -9.83 -8.23
CA VAL A 103 -19.72 -9.99 -7.86
C VAL A 103 -20.28 -8.63 -7.40
N PRO A 104 -21.28 -8.06 -8.07
CA PRO A 104 -22.00 -6.90 -7.53
C PRO A 104 -22.80 -7.27 -6.26
N ILE A 105 -22.65 -6.51 -5.16
CA ILE A 105 -23.43 -6.70 -3.90
C ILE A 105 -24.84 -6.07 -4.01
N ALA A 106 -25.32 -5.80 -5.22
CA ALA A 106 -26.64 -5.22 -5.44
C ALA A 106 -27.73 -6.30 -5.32
N GLY A 107 -27.89 -6.90 -4.13
CA GLY A 107 -29.05 -7.59 -3.56
C GLY A 107 -29.84 -8.65 -4.36
N ARG A 108 -29.59 -8.87 -5.65
CA ARG A 108 -30.45 -9.67 -6.56
C ARG A 108 -29.80 -10.16 -7.85
N LEU A 109 -28.49 -9.99 -8.04
CA LEU A 109 -27.82 -10.60 -9.18
C LEU A 109 -27.22 -11.93 -8.72
N ASP A 110 -27.86 -13.02 -9.15
CA ASP A 110 -27.37 -14.38 -9.04
C ASP A 110 -26.14 -14.51 -9.95
N VAL A 111 -24.97 -14.15 -9.41
CA VAL A 111 -23.74 -14.08 -10.19
C VAL A 111 -23.16 -15.48 -10.22
N GLN A 112 -23.31 -16.12 -11.39
CA GLN A 112 -22.65 -17.39 -11.69
C GLN A 112 -21.18 -17.31 -11.27
N ASN A 113 -20.76 -18.24 -10.41
CA ASN A 113 -19.41 -18.33 -9.90
C ASN A 113 -18.46 -18.65 -11.07
N TYR A 114 -17.46 -17.78 -11.33
CA TYR A 114 -16.52 -17.94 -12.45
C TYR A 114 -15.31 -18.83 -12.09
N GLY A 115 -15.41 -19.65 -11.05
CA GLY A 115 -14.36 -20.60 -10.66
C GLY A 115 -13.14 -19.97 -9.99
N GLY A 116 -13.10 -18.65 -9.81
CA GLY A 116 -12.14 -18.00 -8.91
C GLY A 116 -12.33 -18.46 -7.46
N CYS A 117 -11.21 -18.54 -6.74
CA CYS A 117 -11.16 -18.93 -5.34
C CYS A 117 -11.46 -17.76 -4.39
N GLY A 118 -11.48 -16.53 -4.92
CA GLY A 118 -11.87 -15.32 -4.19
C GLY A 118 -12.96 -14.52 -4.89
N THR A 119 -13.62 -13.64 -4.16
CA THR A 119 -14.65 -12.73 -4.69
C THR A 119 -14.27 -11.28 -4.37
N VAL A 120 -14.40 -10.43 -5.37
CA VAL A 120 -14.30 -8.97 -5.31
C VAL A 120 -15.71 -8.47 -5.42
N ALA A 121 -16.19 -7.87 -4.35
CA ALA A 121 -17.56 -7.43 -4.28
C ALA A 121 -17.67 -5.91 -4.37
N PHE A 122 -18.81 -5.43 -4.85
CA PHE A 122 -19.07 -4.01 -5.01
C PHE A 122 -20.29 -3.64 -4.21
N GLY A 123 -20.06 -2.96 -3.09
CA GLY A 123 -21.12 -2.44 -2.26
C GLY A 123 -20.62 -1.87 -0.95
N GLN A 124 -21.42 -0.94 -0.43
CA GLN A 124 -21.29 -0.34 0.88
C GLN A 124 -21.68 -1.35 1.93
N GLN A 125 -20.77 -1.62 2.86
CA GLN A 125 -21.02 -2.51 4.00
C GLN A 125 -22.11 -1.90 4.90
N ASP A 126 -23.03 -2.75 5.37
CA ASP A 126 -24.33 -2.54 6.05
C ASP A 126 -24.41 -1.58 7.27
N THR A 127 -23.46 -0.67 7.44
CA THR A 127 -23.41 0.24 8.60
C THR A 127 -24.39 1.42 8.50
N LEU A 128 -25.00 1.63 7.34
CA LEU A 128 -25.99 2.69 7.14
C LEU A 128 -27.26 2.08 6.54
N ASP A 129 -28.20 1.75 7.41
CA ASP A 129 -29.59 1.35 7.11
C ASP A 129 -30.41 2.54 6.56
N SER A 130 -29.80 3.32 5.66
CA SER A 130 -30.37 4.56 5.13
C SER A 130 -31.02 4.31 3.79
N VAL A 131 -32.29 4.71 3.68
CA VAL A 131 -33.09 4.69 2.44
C VAL A 131 -32.31 5.26 1.23
N ALA A 132 -31.46 6.26 1.46
CA ALA A 132 -30.61 6.89 0.46
C ALA A 132 -29.64 5.91 -0.23
N ILE A 133 -29.04 4.98 0.53
CA ILE A 133 -28.09 4.00 -0.02
C ILE A 133 -28.84 2.98 -0.87
N ARG A 134 -30.01 2.53 -0.41
CA ARG A 134 -30.87 1.64 -1.19
C ARG A 134 -31.30 2.28 -2.51
N GLU A 135 -31.59 3.57 -2.51
CA GLU A 135 -31.89 4.32 -3.75
C GLU A 135 -30.68 4.45 -4.68
N LEU A 136 -29.46 4.64 -4.15
CA LEU A 136 -28.24 4.64 -4.95
C LEU A 136 -28.04 3.29 -5.65
N TYR A 137 -28.26 2.18 -4.96
CA TYR A 137 -28.18 0.84 -5.56
C TYR A 137 -29.22 0.61 -6.66
N ILE A 138 -30.46 1.04 -6.45
CA ILE A 138 -31.53 0.93 -7.45
C ILE A 138 -31.16 1.70 -8.72
N ASN A 139 -30.47 2.83 -8.57
CA ASN A 139 -30.06 3.69 -9.69
C ASN A 139 -28.66 3.37 -10.22
N THR A 140 -28.05 2.25 -9.80
CA THR A 140 -26.75 1.81 -10.26
C THR A 140 -26.89 0.88 -11.47
N THR A 141 -26.31 1.29 -12.59
CA THR A 141 -26.23 0.46 -13.80
C THR A 141 -24.92 -0.29 -13.82
N ILE A 142 -24.98 -1.62 -13.80
CA ILE A 142 -23.81 -2.50 -13.88
C ILE A 142 -23.81 -3.19 -15.23
N THR A 143 -22.79 -2.92 -16.04
CA THR A 143 -22.58 -3.55 -17.34
C THR A 143 -21.39 -4.48 -17.26
N LYS A 144 -21.61 -5.77 -17.47
CA LYS A 144 -20.54 -6.76 -17.55
C LYS A 144 -19.93 -6.76 -18.95
N GLY A 145 -18.61 -6.68 -19.03
CA GLY A 145 -17.83 -6.87 -20.26
C GLY A 145 -17.30 -8.30 -20.39
N SER A 146 -16.52 -8.54 -21.44
CA SER A 146 -15.72 -9.76 -21.57
C SER A 146 -14.59 -9.81 -20.53
N SER A 147 -14.13 -11.02 -20.19
CA SER A 147 -12.85 -11.25 -19.49
C SER A 147 -12.68 -10.50 -18.15
N GLY A 148 -13.63 -10.63 -17.22
CA GLY A 148 -13.50 -10.05 -15.87
C GLY A 148 -13.64 -8.53 -15.80
N ARG A 149 -14.18 -7.90 -16.87
CA ARG A 149 -14.45 -6.47 -16.90
C ARG A 149 -15.85 -6.13 -16.42
N VAL A 150 -15.95 -5.06 -15.65
CA VAL A 150 -17.23 -4.50 -15.18
C VAL A 150 -17.19 -2.99 -15.29
N SER A 151 -18.29 -2.41 -15.77
CA SER A 151 -18.52 -0.99 -15.76
C SER A 151 -19.72 -0.68 -14.87
N ILE A 152 -19.58 0.34 -14.03
CA ILE A 152 -20.58 0.75 -13.05
C ILE A 152 -20.86 2.23 -13.28
N ILE A 153 -22.14 2.58 -13.36
CA ILE A 153 -22.58 3.98 -13.36
C ILE A 153 -23.56 4.13 -12.20
N VAL A 154 -23.24 5.01 -11.27
CA VAL A 154 -24.13 5.38 -10.17
C VAL A 154 -24.84 6.67 -10.57
N ASN A 155 -26.12 6.59 -10.93
CA ASN A 155 -26.90 7.77 -11.29
C ASN A 155 -27.38 8.49 -10.03
N GLN A 156 -27.56 9.82 -10.11
CA GLN A 156 -28.23 10.54 -9.05
C GLN A 156 -29.68 10.04 -8.94
N GLY A 157 -30.09 9.66 -7.74
CA GLY A 157 -31.50 9.41 -7.46
C GLY A 157 -32.32 10.70 -7.45
N LEU A 158 -33.65 10.56 -7.45
CA LEU A 158 -34.61 11.68 -7.38
C LEU A 158 -34.58 12.44 -6.04
N ALA A 159 -33.78 11.99 -5.06
CA ALA A 159 -33.77 12.57 -3.72
C ALA A 159 -32.81 13.79 -3.62
N PRO A 160 -33.22 14.89 -2.95
CA PRO A 160 -32.42 16.11 -2.74
C PRO A 160 -31.21 15.93 -1.79
N LEU A 161 -30.84 14.68 -1.46
CA LEU A 161 -29.71 14.32 -0.60
C LEU A 161 -28.35 14.35 -1.33
N ALA A 162 -28.32 14.76 -2.61
CA ALA A 162 -27.11 14.88 -3.42
C ALA A 162 -25.98 15.69 -2.75
N VAL A 163 -26.34 16.65 -1.88
CA VAL A 163 -25.39 17.54 -1.18
C VAL A 163 -24.50 16.81 -0.17
N SER A 164 -24.98 15.71 0.45
CA SER A 164 -24.17 14.92 1.40
C SER A 164 -23.42 13.76 0.73
N LEU A 165 -23.79 13.42 -0.50
CA LEU A 165 -23.33 12.24 -1.23
C LEU A 165 -22.25 12.55 -2.28
N SER A 166 -22.08 13.81 -2.67
CA SER A 166 -20.89 14.28 -3.40
C SER A 166 -19.64 14.34 -2.52
N HIS A 167 -19.79 14.14 -1.21
CA HIS A 167 -18.67 14.04 -0.28
C HIS A 167 -17.83 12.79 -0.67
N PRO A 168 -16.48 12.82 -0.55
CA PRO A 168 -15.62 11.65 -0.75
C PRO A 168 -16.06 10.39 0.01
N ALA A 169 -16.99 10.50 0.96
CA ALA A 169 -17.66 9.40 1.66
C ALA A 169 -18.43 8.42 0.76
N VAL A 170 -18.92 8.81 -0.43
CA VAL A 170 -19.59 7.86 -1.34
C VAL A 170 -18.60 7.16 -2.27
N GLN A 171 -17.48 7.83 -2.63
CA GLN A 171 -16.34 7.13 -3.24
C GLN A 171 -15.75 6.07 -2.31
N LYS A 172 -15.73 6.35 -1.00
CA LYS A 172 -15.21 5.43 0.02
C LYS A 172 -15.90 4.06 0.06
N SER A 173 -17.15 3.93 -0.39
CA SER A 173 -18.00 2.81 0.02
C SER A 173 -18.41 1.85 -1.10
N LEU A 174 -17.79 1.89 -2.27
CA LEU A 174 -18.32 1.11 -3.42
C LEU A 174 -17.46 -0.09 -3.83
N LEU A 175 -16.26 -0.25 -3.28
CA LEU A 175 -15.40 -1.39 -3.58
C LEU A 175 -15.03 -2.15 -2.32
N ASN A 176 -15.84 -3.15 -1.98
CA ASN A 176 -15.58 -4.03 -0.87
C ASN A 176 -15.14 -5.40 -1.39
N ILE A 177 -13.85 -5.69 -1.40
CA ILE A 177 -13.38 -7.05 -1.70
C ILE A 177 -13.79 -7.96 -0.55
N THR A 178 -15.02 -8.47 -0.63
CA THR A 178 -15.53 -9.52 0.26
C THR A 178 -15.37 -10.84 -0.45
N GLN A 179 -14.53 -11.70 0.08
CA GLN A 179 -14.47 -13.08 -0.34
C GLN A 179 -15.59 -13.86 0.36
N GLU A 180 -16.34 -14.67 -0.39
CA GLU A 180 -17.42 -15.50 0.18
C GLU A 180 -16.91 -16.34 1.37
N GLY A 181 -17.53 -16.15 2.54
CA GLY A 181 -17.45 -17.08 3.68
C GLY A 181 -16.64 -16.68 4.92
N TYR A 182 -16.08 -15.47 5.07
CA TYR A 182 -15.06 -15.21 6.10
C TYR A 182 -15.17 -13.87 6.86
N SER A 183 -14.61 -13.86 8.09
CA SER A 183 -14.80 -12.84 9.14
C SER A 183 -14.22 -11.45 8.80
N ALA A 184 -14.80 -10.42 9.41
CA ALA A 184 -14.53 -9.00 9.21
C ALA A 184 -13.14 -8.51 9.70
N ASP A 185 -12.21 -9.43 10.00
CA ASP A 185 -10.98 -9.16 10.75
C ASP A 185 -9.79 -8.76 9.84
N CYS A 186 -9.93 -8.95 8.53
CA CYS A 186 -8.93 -8.57 7.53
C CYS A 186 -9.40 -7.36 6.73
N ALA A 187 -8.63 -6.27 6.76
CA ALA A 187 -9.01 -5.04 6.06
C ALA A 187 -9.27 -5.32 4.57
N THR A 188 -10.42 -4.84 4.07
CA THR A 188 -10.84 -5.04 2.67
C THR A 188 -10.20 -4.00 1.75
N LEU A 189 -10.62 -3.88 0.49
CA LEU A 189 -10.07 -2.84 -0.38
C LEU A 189 -10.59 -1.43 -0.07
N GLU A 190 -11.86 -1.37 0.36
CA GLU A 190 -12.55 -0.16 0.86
C GLU A 190 -11.68 0.59 1.87
N HIS A 191 -11.03 -0.22 2.69
CA HIS A 191 -10.17 0.12 3.80
C HIS A 191 -8.85 0.78 3.36
N LEU A 192 -8.23 0.31 2.27
CA LEU A 192 -7.01 0.93 1.72
C LEU A 192 -7.30 2.22 0.93
N GLN A 193 -8.47 2.33 0.31
CA GLN A 193 -8.85 3.54 -0.43
C GLN A 193 -9.13 4.70 0.52
N ALA A 194 -9.69 4.41 1.70
CA ALA A 194 -10.03 5.40 2.70
C ALA A 194 -8.86 6.31 3.06
N GLU A 195 -7.62 5.81 3.23
CA GLU A 195 -6.47 6.66 3.61
C GLU A 195 -6.17 7.74 2.55
N TYR A 196 -6.37 7.41 1.28
CA TYR A 196 -5.95 8.25 0.18
C TYR A 196 -7.06 9.20 -0.30
N THR A 197 -8.33 8.80 -0.15
CA THR A 197 -9.47 9.69 -0.37
C THR A 197 -9.74 10.60 0.84
N LEU A 198 -9.26 10.25 2.04
CA LEU A 198 -9.43 11.02 3.30
C LEU A 198 -8.23 11.86 3.71
N GLY A 199 -7.31 12.18 2.80
CA GLY A 199 -6.36 13.27 3.02
C GLY A 199 -7.07 14.62 3.15
N GLN A 200 -7.88 14.80 4.20
CA GLN A 200 -8.42 16.08 4.66
C GLN A 200 -7.31 17.01 5.16
N ASP A 201 -6.06 16.54 5.25
CA ASP A 201 -4.88 17.35 5.55
C ASP A 201 -4.01 17.66 4.31
N VAL A 202 -4.44 17.28 3.10
CA VAL A 202 -3.86 17.80 1.84
C VAL A 202 -4.90 18.55 0.98
N PRO A 203 -5.71 19.48 1.52
CA PRO A 203 -6.43 20.42 0.66
C PRO A 203 -5.45 21.17 -0.25
N ASP A 204 -4.30 21.60 0.30
CA ASP A 204 -3.46 22.57 -0.41
C ASP A 204 -2.73 22.00 -1.63
N VAL A 205 -2.25 20.75 -1.63
CA VAL A 205 -1.39 20.27 -2.75
C VAL A 205 -2.20 19.77 -3.94
N VAL A 206 -3.33 19.08 -3.72
CA VAL A 206 -4.19 18.61 -4.82
C VAL A 206 -4.95 19.78 -5.44
N ASP A 207 -5.37 20.77 -4.64
CA ASP A 207 -6.02 21.97 -5.17
C ASP A 207 -5.03 22.88 -5.95
N LEU A 208 -3.74 22.88 -5.62
CA LEU A 208 -2.71 23.65 -6.34
C LEU A 208 -2.18 22.94 -7.59
N LEU A 209 -2.02 21.61 -7.58
CA LEU A 209 -1.40 20.85 -8.69
C LEU A 209 -2.41 20.09 -9.57
N GLY A 210 -3.64 19.87 -9.09
CA GLY A 210 -4.66 19.10 -9.79
C GLY A 210 -4.40 17.59 -9.86
N TYR A 211 -3.38 17.06 -9.18
CA TYR A 211 -3.11 15.62 -9.08
C TYR A 211 -2.27 15.27 -7.84
N SER A 212 -2.24 13.98 -7.51
CA SER A 212 -1.41 13.43 -6.44
C SER A 212 -0.35 12.46 -6.99
N PHE A 213 0.76 12.34 -6.29
CA PHE A 213 1.77 11.32 -6.62
C PHE A 213 1.21 9.91 -6.38
N PRO A 214 1.60 8.90 -7.18
CA PRO A 214 1.17 7.54 -6.90
C PRO A 214 1.57 7.11 -5.49
N VAL A 215 0.68 6.44 -4.76
CA VAL A 215 0.98 5.93 -3.42
C VAL A 215 0.59 4.47 -3.33
N THR A 216 1.56 3.62 -2.99
CA THR A 216 1.33 2.21 -2.68
C THR A 216 1.08 2.06 -1.20
N VAL A 217 -0.08 1.54 -0.85
CA VAL A 217 -0.39 1.06 0.49
C VAL A 217 -0.39 -0.45 0.49
N THR A 218 0.14 -1.04 1.54
CA THR A 218 0.20 -2.48 1.69
C THR A 218 -0.33 -2.90 3.05
N ASN A 219 -1.12 -3.96 3.06
CA ASN A 219 -1.64 -4.59 4.25
C ASN A 219 -1.43 -6.10 4.22
N LYS A 220 -1.33 -6.69 5.41
CA LYS A 220 -1.18 -8.12 5.62
C LYS A 220 -1.82 -8.54 6.93
N CYS A 221 -2.69 -9.53 6.85
CA CYS A 221 -3.43 -10.05 8.00
C CYS A 221 -3.47 -11.59 7.96
N LEU A 222 -3.70 -12.17 9.14
CA LEU A 222 -3.93 -13.59 9.34
C LEU A 222 -5.42 -13.80 9.58
N ASP A 223 -6.07 -14.63 8.78
CA ASP A 223 -7.49 -14.94 9.03
C ASP A 223 -7.67 -16.05 10.08
N HIS A 224 -8.91 -16.28 10.51
CA HIS A 224 -9.22 -17.27 11.53
C HIS A 224 -8.93 -18.72 11.11
N THR A 225 -8.70 -18.99 9.82
CA THR A 225 -8.26 -20.31 9.34
C THR A 225 -6.74 -20.46 9.33
N GLY A 226 -6.02 -19.41 9.70
CA GLY A 226 -4.57 -19.34 9.64
C GLY A 226 -4.02 -19.05 8.24
N ARG A 227 -4.85 -18.62 7.28
CA ARG A 227 -4.36 -18.18 5.96
C ARG A 227 -3.86 -16.74 6.06
N LEU A 228 -2.77 -16.46 5.36
CA LEU A 228 -2.27 -15.11 5.22
C LEU A 228 -2.88 -14.44 4.00
N ARG A 229 -3.41 -13.25 4.19
CA ARG A 229 -3.96 -12.41 3.13
C ARG A 229 -3.10 -11.18 2.98
N ILE A 230 -2.71 -10.90 1.75
CA ILE A 230 -1.83 -9.80 1.43
C ILE A 230 -2.50 -8.98 0.35
N LEU A 231 -2.46 -7.67 0.55
CA LEU A 231 -3.07 -6.72 -0.34
C LEU A 231 -2.13 -5.53 -0.48
N SER A 232 -1.69 -5.26 -1.71
CA SER A 232 -1.09 -3.96 -2.01
C SER A 232 -1.96 -3.25 -3.03
N MET A 233 -2.11 -1.95 -2.85
CA MET A 233 -2.84 -1.10 -3.77
C MET A 233 -2.05 0.16 -4.03
N THR A 234 -1.87 0.51 -5.29
CA THR A 234 -1.32 1.80 -5.69
C THR A 234 -2.40 2.67 -6.30
N THR A 235 -2.58 3.86 -5.75
CA THR A 235 -3.59 4.82 -6.22
C THR A 235 -2.95 6.05 -6.85
N VAL A 236 -3.56 6.56 -7.91
CA VAL A 236 -3.22 7.80 -8.60
C VAL A 236 -4.48 8.65 -8.67
N ARG A 237 -4.49 9.79 -7.98
CA ARG A 237 -5.63 10.71 -7.97
C ARG A 237 -5.34 11.87 -8.91
N TYR A 238 -6.33 12.28 -9.68
CA TYR A 238 -6.23 13.44 -10.54
C TYR A 238 -7.57 14.14 -10.72
N LEU A 239 -7.51 15.45 -10.89
CA LEU A 239 -8.65 16.34 -11.01
C LEU A 239 -8.68 16.94 -12.42
N THR A 240 -9.88 17.03 -12.98
CA THR A 240 -10.13 17.78 -14.20
C THR A 240 -11.06 18.93 -13.88
N SER A 241 -10.54 20.15 -13.92
CA SER A 241 -11.28 21.38 -13.59
C SER A 241 -12.43 21.71 -14.57
N ARG A 242 -12.42 21.13 -15.77
CA ARG A 242 -13.45 21.32 -16.79
C ARG A 242 -13.72 20.01 -17.52
N LEU A 243 -14.96 19.54 -17.55
CA LEU A 243 -15.33 18.27 -18.18
C LEU A 243 -14.84 18.13 -19.63
N LYS A 244 -14.90 19.21 -20.42
CA LYS A 244 -14.43 19.23 -21.82
C LYS A 244 -12.94 18.92 -21.99
N HIS A 245 -12.13 19.15 -20.95
CA HIS A 245 -10.69 18.90 -20.96
C HIS A 245 -10.30 17.52 -20.43
N PHE A 246 -11.26 16.67 -20.05
CA PHE A 246 -10.98 15.37 -19.43
C PHE A 246 -9.97 14.50 -20.19
N ASN A 247 -10.08 14.44 -21.53
CA ASN A 247 -9.15 13.65 -22.33
C ASN A 247 -7.73 14.22 -22.26
N ASN A 248 -7.59 15.54 -22.38
CA ASN A 248 -6.29 16.22 -22.35
C ASN A 248 -5.65 16.10 -20.96
N SER A 249 -6.42 16.27 -19.89
CA SER A 249 -5.97 16.08 -18.51
C SER A 249 -5.52 14.64 -18.28
N THR A 250 -6.30 13.64 -18.69
CA THR A 250 -5.89 12.23 -18.55
C THR A 250 -4.59 11.93 -19.29
N THR A 251 -4.41 12.45 -20.52
CA THR A 251 -3.14 12.30 -21.27
C THR A 251 -1.99 13.10 -20.69
N HIS A 252 -2.25 14.09 -19.83
CA HIS A 252 -1.22 14.84 -19.14
C HIS A 252 -0.63 14.02 -17.98
N TYR A 253 -1.46 13.22 -17.29
CA TYR A 253 -1.04 12.46 -16.11
C TYR A 253 -0.42 11.11 -16.43
N PHE A 254 -0.84 10.44 -17.52
CA PHE A 254 -0.38 9.08 -17.83
C PHE A 254 0.51 9.02 -19.08
N GLU A 255 1.58 8.23 -19.02
CA GLU A 255 2.43 7.92 -20.19
C GLU A 255 1.64 7.10 -21.22
N ASP A 256 0.90 6.10 -20.75
CA ASP A 256 0.17 5.15 -21.55
C ASP A 256 -1.30 5.55 -21.64
N ASP A 257 -1.68 6.17 -22.75
CA ASP A 257 -3.05 6.59 -23.01
C ASP A 257 -3.94 5.46 -23.55
N SER A 258 -3.32 4.31 -23.85
CA SER A 258 -3.89 3.13 -24.51
C SER A 258 -4.36 2.06 -23.53
N ASP A 259 -4.12 2.24 -22.22
CA ASP A 259 -4.67 1.35 -21.20
C ASP A 259 -6.19 1.21 -21.37
N GLU A 260 -6.63 -0.05 -21.40
CA GLU A 260 -8.00 -0.42 -21.76
C GLU A 260 -9.05 0.22 -20.84
N LEU A 261 -8.75 0.38 -19.55
CA LEU A 261 -9.63 1.01 -18.58
C LEU A 261 -9.67 2.52 -18.78
N LEU A 262 -8.52 3.16 -19.03
CA LEU A 262 -8.47 4.59 -19.37
C LEU A 262 -9.26 4.89 -20.64
N VAL A 263 -9.07 4.10 -21.70
CA VAL A 263 -9.79 4.28 -22.97
C VAL A 263 -11.30 4.11 -22.78
N ALA A 264 -11.72 3.10 -22.02
CA ALA A 264 -13.13 2.88 -21.73
C ALA A 264 -13.74 4.03 -20.91
N MET A 265 -13.02 4.51 -19.88
CA MET A 265 -13.45 5.64 -19.07
C MET A 265 -13.55 6.92 -19.91
N LYS A 266 -12.54 7.25 -20.71
CA LYS A 266 -12.55 8.38 -21.68
C LYS A 266 -13.77 8.34 -22.58
N LYS A 267 -14.06 7.17 -23.18
CA LYS A 267 -15.22 6.98 -24.06
C LYS A 267 -16.54 7.20 -23.30
N ARG A 268 -16.64 6.68 -22.07
CA ARG A 268 -17.85 6.75 -21.25
C ARG A 268 -18.13 8.16 -20.76
N VAL A 269 -17.14 8.81 -20.17
CA VAL A 269 -17.22 10.21 -19.73
C VAL A 269 -17.56 11.11 -20.91
N ARG A 270 -16.94 10.94 -22.09
CA ARG A 270 -17.30 11.70 -23.30
C ARG A 270 -18.76 11.53 -23.68
N LYS A 271 -19.29 10.30 -23.66
CA LYS A 271 -20.71 10.01 -23.97
C LYS A 271 -21.65 10.71 -22.96
N ILE A 272 -21.30 10.66 -21.68
CA ILE A 272 -22.05 11.33 -20.62
C ILE A 272 -22.05 12.85 -20.82
N ILE A 273 -20.88 13.44 -21.07
CA ILE A 273 -20.73 14.89 -21.32
C ILE A 273 -21.56 15.31 -22.53
N SER A 274 -21.48 14.58 -23.65
CA SER A 274 -22.28 14.90 -24.84
C SER A 274 -23.79 14.78 -24.62
N GLY A 275 -24.21 13.99 -23.63
CA GLY A 275 -25.61 13.89 -23.24
C GLY A 275 -26.13 15.15 -22.54
N PHE A 276 -25.29 15.88 -21.82
CA PHE A 276 -25.68 17.13 -21.14
C PHE A 276 -25.91 18.30 -22.10
N GLU A 277 -25.20 18.33 -23.23
CA GLU A 277 -25.32 19.41 -24.21
C GLU A 277 -26.67 19.37 -24.97
N VAL A 278 -27.39 18.24 -24.91
CA VAL A 278 -28.64 18.02 -25.66
C VAL A 278 -29.87 18.27 -24.77
N ARG A 279 -30.22 19.55 -24.58
CA ARG A 279 -31.53 20.16 -24.25
C ARG A 279 -32.42 19.64 -23.11
N ASP A 280 -32.09 18.54 -22.44
CA ASP A 280 -32.82 18.07 -21.26
C ASP A 280 -31.79 17.85 -20.13
N PRO A 281 -31.79 18.66 -19.06
CA PRO A 281 -30.79 18.59 -17.99
C PRO A 281 -31.05 17.33 -17.15
N GLN A 282 -30.70 16.17 -17.69
CA GLN A 282 -30.56 14.99 -16.84
C GLN A 282 -29.41 15.25 -15.87
N PRO A 283 -29.61 14.96 -14.57
CA PRO A 283 -28.55 15.12 -13.60
C PRO A 283 -27.37 14.24 -13.99
N ALA A 284 -26.16 14.79 -13.88
CA ALA A 284 -24.96 14.02 -14.10
C ALA A 284 -24.93 12.78 -13.18
N PRO A 285 -24.40 11.64 -13.65
CA PRO A 285 -24.20 10.52 -12.75
C PRO A 285 -23.27 10.96 -11.62
N LEU A 286 -23.50 10.44 -10.43
CA LEU A 286 -22.65 10.73 -9.28
C LEU A 286 -21.24 10.16 -9.48
N MET A 287 -21.17 8.96 -10.06
CA MET A 287 -19.93 8.23 -10.27
C MET A 287 -20.00 7.36 -11.51
N VAL A 288 -18.87 7.23 -12.18
CA VAL A 288 -18.59 6.20 -13.16
C VAL A 288 -17.37 5.40 -12.72
N MET A 289 -17.40 4.08 -12.90
CA MET A 289 -16.28 3.21 -12.60
C MET A 289 -16.08 2.19 -13.72
N GLU A 290 -14.83 1.95 -14.08
CA GLU A 290 -14.42 0.85 -14.95
C GLU A 290 -13.45 -0.01 -14.16
N LEU A 291 -13.70 -1.32 -14.11
CA LEU A 291 -12.89 -2.29 -13.38
C LEU A 291 -12.56 -3.48 -14.26
N LYS A 292 -11.37 -4.03 -14.05
CA LYS A 292 -10.87 -5.27 -14.64
C LYS A 292 -10.21 -6.13 -13.59
N VAL A 293 -10.57 -7.41 -13.55
CA VAL A 293 -9.88 -8.42 -12.76
C VAL A 293 -9.12 -9.35 -13.68
N ASN A 294 -7.84 -9.58 -13.35
CA ASN A 294 -6.97 -10.49 -14.07
C ASN A 294 -6.10 -11.27 -13.07
N GLY A 295 -6.49 -12.51 -12.77
CA GLY A 295 -5.81 -13.30 -11.75
C GLY A 295 -5.89 -12.63 -10.39
N SER A 296 -4.72 -12.32 -9.81
CA SER A 296 -4.53 -11.65 -8.51
C SER A 296 -4.56 -10.13 -8.61
N SER A 297 -4.64 -9.58 -9.81
CA SER A 297 -4.65 -8.15 -10.06
C SER A 297 -6.06 -7.63 -10.26
N ILE A 298 -6.37 -6.52 -9.59
CA ILE A 298 -7.66 -5.82 -9.70
C ILE A 298 -7.34 -4.36 -9.98
N ASP A 299 -7.62 -3.94 -11.20
CA ASP A 299 -7.43 -2.56 -11.61
C ASP A 299 -8.79 -1.90 -11.77
N TYR A 300 -8.91 -0.65 -11.32
CA TYR A 300 -10.09 0.14 -11.60
C TYR A 300 -9.75 1.62 -11.71
N ILE A 301 -10.60 2.32 -12.44
CA ILE A 301 -10.67 3.76 -12.46
C ILE A 301 -12.07 4.15 -12.04
N THR A 302 -12.18 5.01 -11.03
CA THR A 302 -13.43 5.66 -10.63
C THR A 302 -13.32 7.14 -10.89
N CYS A 303 -14.39 7.75 -11.39
CA CYS A 303 -14.50 9.17 -11.62
C CYS A 303 -15.83 9.67 -11.06
N SER A 304 -15.76 10.68 -10.19
CA SER A 304 -16.93 11.31 -9.59
C SER A 304 -17.12 12.71 -10.12
N PHE A 305 -18.38 13.03 -10.42
CA PHE A 305 -18.79 14.34 -10.88
C PHE A 305 -19.04 15.21 -9.64
N VAL A 306 -18.24 16.27 -9.49
CA VAL A 306 -18.36 17.20 -8.36
C VAL A 306 -19.28 18.34 -8.80
N PRO A 307 -20.50 18.47 -8.23
CA PRO A 307 -21.37 19.58 -8.54
C PRO A 307 -20.83 20.87 -7.89
N TYR A 308 -20.29 21.78 -8.68
CA TYR A 308 -20.03 23.15 -8.22
C TYR A 308 -21.31 23.98 -8.38
N TRP A 309 -21.99 24.19 -7.26
CA TRP A 309 -23.24 24.92 -7.15
C TRP A 309 -23.16 26.45 -7.33
N GLU A 310 -21.97 27.07 -7.33
CA GLU A 310 -21.91 28.53 -7.14
C GLU A 310 -21.41 29.36 -8.33
N TYR A 311 -20.53 28.89 -9.21
CA TYR A 311 -20.09 29.68 -10.38
C TYR A 311 -19.69 28.78 -11.56
N ASP A 312 -20.28 29.03 -12.74
CA ASP A 312 -19.93 28.54 -14.09
C ASP A 312 -19.86 27.01 -14.35
N THR A 313 -21.03 26.45 -14.64
CA THR A 313 -21.47 25.49 -15.70
C THR A 313 -20.58 24.35 -16.27
N GLU A 314 -19.25 24.30 -16.13
CA GLU A 314 -18.45 23.30 -16.86
C GLU A 314 -18.16 22.00 -16.10
N GLY A 315 -18.49 21.93 -14.81
CA GLY A 315 -18.36 20.75 -13.95
C GLY A 315 -16.91 20.28 -13.72
N THR A 316 -16.66 19.71 -12.55
CA THR A 316 -15.36 19.14 -12.20
C THR A 316 -15.46 17.62 -12.13
N LEU A 317 -14.43 16.93 -12.60
CA LEU A 317 -14.33 15.48 -12.48
C LEU A 317 -13.11 15.11 -11.66
N GLU A 318 -13.33 14.39 -10.58
CA GLU A 318 -12.27 13.82 -9.76
C GLU A 318 -12.16 12.33 -10.08
N CYS A 319 -10.97 11.88 -10.45
CA CYS A 319 -10.72 10.50 -10.80
C CYS A 319 -9.63 9.88 -9.93
N VAL A 320 -9.81 8.60 -9.60
CA VAL A 320 -8.83 7.76 -8.94
C VAL A 320 -8.61 6.53 -9.80
N TYR A 321 -7.38 6.35 -10.26
CA TYR A 321 -6.91 5.10 -10.86
C TYR A 321 -6.22 4.28 -9.79
N ALA A 322 -6.64 3.04 -9.60
CA ALA A 322 -6.09 2.16 -8.59
C ALA A 322 -5.70 0.82 -9.21
N MET A 323 -4.50 0.36 -8.84
CA MET A 323 -3.95 -0.92 -9.22
C MET A 323 -3.79 -1.73 -7.95
N THR A 324 -4.44 -2.87 -7.87
CA THR A 324 -4.40 -3.73 -6.70
C THR A 324 -3.75 -5.05 -7.07
N SER A 325 -2.93 -5.59 -6.18
CA SER A 325 -2.49 -6.97 -6.21
C SER A 325 -2.82 -7.64 -4.88
N THR A 326 -3.45 -8.82 -4.96
CA THR A 326 -3.89 -9.57 -3.79
C THR A 326 -3.47 -11.03 -3.87
N LEU A 327 -2.95 -11.56 -2.77
CA LEU A 327 -2.56 -12.96 -2.64
C LEU A 327 -3.13 -13.55 -1.37
N ILE A 328 -3.56 -14.80 -1.45
CA ILE A 328 -3.90 -15.62 -0.29
C ILE A 328 -2.93 -16.77 -0.26
N LEU A 329 -2.30 -16.96 0.89
CA LEU A 329 -1.29 -17.99 1.09
C LEU A 329 -1.87 -19.10 1.97
N LYS A 330 -1.45 -20.33 1.70
CA LYS A 330 -1.86 -21.48 2.51
C LYS A 330 -1.38 -21.30 3.95
N PRO A 331 -2.15 -21.80 4.94
CA PRO A 331 -1.67 -21.87 6.31
C PRO A 331 -0.38 -22.70 6.29
N ARG A 332 0.66 -22.17 6.89
CA ARG A 332 1.84 -22.94 7.27
C ARG A 332 1.79 -23.18 8.76
N THR A 333 2.48 -24.22 9.22
CA THR A 333 2.66 -24.43 10.66
C THR A 333 3.19 -23.12 11.24
N PRO A 334 2.37 -22.40 12.01
CA PRO A 334 2.76 -21.10 12.48
C PRO A 334 3.91 -21.30 13.47
N ILE A 335 4.83 -20.34 13.48
CA ILE A 335 5.96 -20.37 14.40
C ILE A 335 5.36 -20.32 15.81
N PRO A 336 5.54 -21.35 16.66
CA PRO A 336 4.88 -21.43 17.96
C PRO A 336 5.01 -20.14 18.77
N GLU A 337 6.17 -19.50 18.69
CA GLU A 337 6.49 -18.24 19.36
C GLU A 337 5.57 -17.07 18.97
N LEU A 338 4.96 -17.11 17.78
CA LEU A 338 3.93 -16.16 17.37
C LEU A 338 2.56 -16.57 17.90
N VAL A 339 2.12 -17.82 17.72
CA VAL A 339 0.76 -18.25 18.12
C VAL A 339 0.52 -18.18 19.62
N PHE A 340 1.55 -18.49 20.41
CA PHE A 340 1.44 -18.55 21.87
C PHE A 340 1.71 -17.22 22.56
N LYS A 341 2.03 -16.16 21.82
CA LYS A 341 2.26 -14.87 22.47
C LYS A 341 0.92 -14.33 22.97
N PRO A 342 0.79 -14.04 24.29
CA PRO A 342 -0.44 -13.48 24.82
C PRO A 342 -0.70 -12.17 24.10
N LYS A 343 -1.84 -12.07 23.40
CA LYS A 343 -2.29 -10.82 22.81
C LYS A 343 -2.42 -9.78 23.92
N GLY A 344 -1.96 -8.57 23.69
CA GLY A 344 -2.06 -7.48 24.65
C GLY A 344 -3.49 -7.20 25.11
N LYS A 345 -3.67 -6.24 26.02
CA LYS A 345 -5.02 -5.76 26.33
C LYS A 345 -5.56 -5.07 25.07
N ARG A 346 -6.69 -5.55 24.55
CA ARG A 346 -7.41 -4.89 23.45
C ARG A 346 -7.57 -3.40 23.78
N ILE A 347 -7.29 -2.54 22.82
CA ILE A 347 -7.36 -1.08 23.05
C ILE A 347 -8.82 -0.72 23.38
N ASP A 348 -9.06 -0.08 24.53
CA ASP A 348 -10.40 0.34 24.94
C ASP A 348 -10.98 1.28 23.85
N GLY A 349 -12.13 0.91 23.26
CA GLY A 349 -12.71 1.58 22.10
C GLY A 349 -12.34 0.98 20.73
N ALA A 350 -11.62 -0.16 20.67
CA ALA A 350 -11.37 -0.89 19.42
C ALA A 350 -12.66 -1.41 18.74
N ASP A 351 -13.76 -1.53 19.49
CA ASP A 351 -15.11 -1.81 18.98
C ASP A 351 -15.75 -0.60 18.26
N MET A 352 -15.18 0.60 18.42
CA MET A 352 -15.67 1.79 17.73
C MET A 352 -15.00 1.91 16.36
N LEU A 353 -15.72 1.40 15.36
CA LEU A 353 -15.51 1.53 13.92
C LEU A 353 -14.42 0.60 13.34
N PHE A 354 -14.83 -0.14 12.31
CA PHE A 354 -14.01 -0.95 11.42
C PHE A 354 -12.95 -0.08 10.73
N ASN A 355 -11.93 0.35 11.47
CA ASN A 355 -10.92 1.21 10.90
C ASN A 355 -9.86 0.35 10.21
N PRO A 356 -9.62 0.61 8.92
CA PRO A 356 -8.65 -0.13 8.11
C PRO A 356 -7.26 -0.09 8.69
N GLY A 357 -6.58 -1.23 8.63
CA GLY A 357 -5.17 -1.33 8.96
C GLY A 357 -4.28 -1.16 7.73
N VAL A 358 -3.30 -0.26 7.80
CA VAL A 358 -2.25 -0.10 6.77
C VAL A 358 -0.90 -0.40 7.40
N ALA A 359 -0.22 -1.39 6.83
CA ALA A 359 1.07 -1.85 7.34
C ALA A 359 2.22 -1.00 6.82
N MET A 360 2.22 -0.64 5.54
CA MET A 360 3.26 0.18 4.91
C MET A 360 2.67 1.13 3.87
N ILE A 361 3.29 2.31 3.76
CA ILE A 361 2.92 3.34 2.78
C ILE A 361 4.17 3.78 2.02
N ILE A 362 4.15 3.67 0.70
CA ILE A 362 5.24 4.09 -0.18
C ILE A 362 4.72 5.14 -1.16
N GLU A 363 5.23 6.36 -1.05
CA GLU A 363 4.95 7.44 -2.01
C GLU A 363 5.94 7.40 -3.18
N HIS A 364 5.43 7.53 -4.41
CA HIS A 364 6.23 7.48 -5.64
C HIS A 364 6.41 8.87 -6.21
N SER A 365 7.48 9.55 -5.83
CA SER A 365 7.80 10.87 -6.35
C SER A 365 8.21 10.79 -7.83
N PRO A 366 7.55 11.52 -8.75
CA PRO A 366 7.93 11.55 -10.14
C PRO A 366 9.32 12.16 -10.31
N LYS A 367 10.02 11.75 -11.36
CA LYS A 367 11.20 12.49 -11.81
C LYS A 367 10.75 13.80 -12.44
N VAL A 368 11.60 14.81 -12.37
CA VAL A 368 11.39 16.07 -13.09
C VAL A 368 12.13 15.96 -14.42
N ALA A 369 11.39 16.09 -15.52
CA ALA A 369 11.94 16.12 -16.87
C ALA A 369 12.75 17.41 -17.11
N GLU A 370 13.51 17.46 -18.21
CA GLU A 370 14.37 18.61 -18.54
C GLU A 370 13.61 19.93 -18.67
N ASP A 371 12.33 19.88 -19.04
CA ASP A 371 11.45 21.05 -19.15
C ASP A 371 10.89 21.52 -17.79
N GLY A 372 11.33 20.91 -16.68
CA GLY A 372 10.89 21.22 -15.33
C GLY A 372 9.54 20.60 -14.97
N ARG A 373 8.92 19.80 -15.86
CA ARG A 373 7.64 19.14 -15.58
C ARG A 373 7.85 17.75 -14.96
N PRO A 374 6.96 17.32 -14.07
CA PRO A 374 6.92 15.95 -13.59
C PRO A 374 6.74 14.97 -14.75
N GLU A 375 7.53 13.90 -14.76
CA GLU A 375 7.32 12.77 -15.66
C GLU A 375 5.93 12.17 -15.43
N LYS A 376 5.29 11.74 -16.52
CA LYS A 376 3.96 11.14 -16.45
C LYS A 376 4.01 9.76 -15.77
N VAL A 377 2.87 9.34 -15.24
CA VAL A 377 2.74 8.04 -14.58
C VAL A 377 2.58 6.92 -15.62
N SER A 378 3.49 5.96 -15.56
CA SER A 378 3.47 4.70 -16.30
C SER A 378 2.66 3.62 -15.58
N LEU A 379 1.40 3.41 -15.98
CA LEU A 379 0.52 2.42 -15.33
C LEU A 379 1.10 1.00 -15.30
N SER A 380 1.85 0.60 -16.33
CA SER A 380 2.51 -0.70 -16.38
C SER A 380 3.55 -0.87 -15.28
N ARG A 381 4.42 0.14 -15.08
CA ARG A 381 5.42 0.13 -14.00
C ARG A 381 4.77 0.20 -12.63
N THR A 382 3.75 1.03 -12.46
CA THR A 382 3.03 1.13 -11.18
C THR A 382 2.37 -0.20 -10.81
N ARG A 383 1.78 -0.90 -11.79
CA ARG A 383 1.22 -2.25 -11.60
C ARG A 383 2.29 -3.26 -11.21
N GLU A 384 3.45 -3.23 -11.87
CA GLU A 384 4.61 -4.08 -11.52
C GLU A 384 5.11 -3.82 -10.09
N ALA A 385 5.26 -2.55 -9.70
CA ALA A 385 5.65 -2.16 -8.34
C ALA A 385 4.64 -2.65 -7.29
N THR A 386 3.34 -2.48 -7.56
CA THR A 386 2.26 -2.99 -6.69
C THR A 386 2.33 -4.50 -6.50
N MET A 387 2.58 -5.24 -7.58
CA MET A 387 2.75 -6.69 -7.54
C MET A 387 4.01 -7.07 -6.74
N LYS A 388 5.14 -6.40 -6.97
CA LYS A 388 6.39 -6.63 -6.23
C LYS A 388 6.22 -6.38 -4.72
N ALA A 389 5.50 -5.33 -4.33
CA ALA A 389 5.18 -5.08 -2.92
C ALA A 389 4.38 -6.24 -2.31
N THR A 390 3.39 -6.76 -3.05
CA THR A 390 2.57 -7.90 -2.61
C THR A 390 3.40 -9.17 -2.48
N LEU A 391 4.27 -9.47 -3.45
CA LEU A 391 5.17 -10.63 -3.41
C LEU A 391 6.19 -10.52 -2.27
N PHE A 392 6.75 -9.33 -2.06
CA PHE A 392 7.67 -9.08 -0.95
C PHE A 392 7.00 -9.35 0.41
N MET A 393 5.77 -8.87 0.62
CA MET A 393 5.02 -9.19 1.83
C MET A 393 4.66 -10.67 1.96
N ALA A 394 4.50 -11.38 0.83
CA ALA A 394 4.30 -12.82 0.82
C ALA A 394 5.54 -13.58 1.29
N GLU A 395 6.72 -13.14 0.85
CA GLU A 395 8.01 -13.69 1.31
C GLU A 395 8.20 -13.53 2.81
N LEU A 396 7.66 -12.47 3.43
CA LEU A 396 7.71 -12.32 4.89
C LEU A 396 6.89 -13.38 5.64
N GLY A 397 5.97 -14.10 4.99
CA GLY A 397 5.26 -15.24 5.61
C GLY A 397 4.59 -14.91 6.95
N HIS A 398 4.73 -15.74 7.98
CA HIS A 398 4.20 -15.39 9.31
C HIS A 398 5.13 -14.44 10.10
N ASN A 399 6.29 -14.04 9.56
CA ASN A 399 7.27 -13.20 10.25
C ASN A 399 6.90 -11.72 10.26
N PHE A 400 5.78 -11.34 9.66
CA PHE A 400 5.28 -9.98 9.67
C PHE A 400 3.76 -10.06 9.76
N ILE A 401 3.23 -9.80 10.95
CA ILE A 401 1.79 -9.84 11.24
C ILE A 401 1.40 -8.52 11.89
N THR A 402 0.34 -7.92 11.36
CA THR A 402 -0.27 -6.71 11.92
C THR A 402 -1.46 -7.10 12.80
N GLU A 403 -1.51 -6.56 14.02
CA GLU A 403 -2.61 -6.77 14.97
C GLU A 403 -3.12 -5.40 15.46
N PHE A 404 -3.91 -4.75 14.60
CA PHE A 404 -4.36 -3.38 14.82
C PHE A 404 -5.32 -3.21 16.01
N ASP A 405 -6.00 -4.26 16.45
CA ASP A 405 -6.86 -4.24 17.64
C ASP A 405 -6.08 -4.15 18.95
N PHE A 406 -4.80 -4.55 18.89
CA PHE A 406 -3.90 -4.61 20.03
C PHE A 406 -2.83 -3.53 19.98
N GLY A 407 -2.65 -2.82 18.85
CA GLY A 407 -1.55 -1.87 18.74
C GLY A 407 -0.21 -2.53 18.44
N GLU A 408 -0.22 -3.74 17.90
CA GLU A 408 0.98 -4.56 17.84
C GLU A 408 1.38 -4.88 16.40
N LEU A 409 2.69 -4.83 16.16
CA LEU A 409 3.30 -5.34 14.94
C LEU A 409 4.35 -6.37 15.32
N TRP A 410 4.19 -7.57 14.80
CA TRP A 410 5.04 -8.69 15.15
C TRP A 410 5.98 -8.97 13.99
N VAL A 411 7.29 -8.82 14.24
CA VAL A 411 8.31 -8.99 13.21
C VAL A 411 9.40 -9.95 13.66
N LEU A 412 9.52 -11.11 13.02
CA LEU A 412 10.61 -12.05 13.31
C LEU A 412 11.86 -11.66 12.52
N TYR A 413 12.94 -11.36 13.25
CA TYR A 413 14.23 -10.99 12.68
C TYR A 413 15.27 -12.09 12.87
N ASP A 414 16.10 -12.27 11.86
CA ASP A 414 17.43 -12.80 12.04
C ASP A 414 18.31 -11.64 12.51
N THR A 415 19.07 -11.87 13.60
CA THR A 415 19.90 -10.83 14.20
C THR A 415 21.35 -11.23 14.23
N GLN A 416 22.20 -10.27 13.88
CA GLN A 416 23.65 -10.40 13.96
C GLN A 416 24.17 -9.32 14.90
N ASP A 417 24.75 -9.72 16.02
CA ASP A 417 25.43 -8.80 16.92
C ASP A 417 26.80 -8.43 16.35
N ALA A 418 27.12 -7.14 16.37
CA ALA A 418 28.48 -6.71 16.11
C ALA A 418 29.41 -7.25 17.20
N ILE A 419 30.32 -8.14 16.82
CA ILE A 419 31.44 -8.53 17.66
C ILE A 419 32.48 -7.44 17.52
N GLN A 420 32.67 -6.68 18.59
CA GLN A 420 33.76 -5.73 18.67
C GLN A 420 35.08 -6.50 18.71
N GLY A 421 35.98 -6.13 17.82
CA GLY A 421 37.30 -6.69 17.72
C GLY A 421 38.29 -5.63 17.27
N LEU A 422 39.50 -6.10 17.03
CA LEU A 422 40.58 -5.30 16.51
C LEU A 422 40.94 -5.87 15.14
N GLU A 423 40.89 -5.03 14.11
CA GLU A 423 41.43 -5.41 12.81
C GLU A 423 42.93 -5.16 12.84
N ILE A 424 43.67 -6.27 12.82
CA ILE A 424 45.13 -6.26 12.79
C ILE A 424 45.54 -6.52 11.33
N PRO A 425 46.16 -5.56 10.64
CA PRO A 425 46.65 -5.77 9.29
C PRO A 425 47.59 -6.99 9.24
N GLY A 426 47.42 -7.86 8.24
CA GLY A 426 48.18 -9.11 8.17
C GLY A 426 49.71 -8.94 8.21
N TRP A 427 50.22 -7.81 7.69
CA TRP A 427 51.66 -7.49 7.73
C TRP A 427 52.17 -7.24 9.17
N VAL A 428 51.34 -6.71 10.07
CA VAL A 428 51.69 -6.54 11.49
C VAL A 428 51.91 -7.90 12.14
N LEU A 429 51.05 -8.88 11.83
CA LEU A 429 51.18 -10.25 12.34
C LEU A 429 52.45 -10.93 11.80
N ILE A 430 52.81 -10.69 10.55
CA ILE A 430 54.02 -11.24 9.93
C ILE A 430 55.28 -10.69 10.62
N ILE A 431 55.33 -9.37 10.88
CA ILE A 431 56.47 -8.75 11.56
C ILE A 431 56.67 -9.35 12.95
N VAL A 432 55.59 -9.48 13.74
CA VAL A 432 55.64 -10.07 15.10
C VAL A 432 55.98 -11.56 15.07
N ALA A 433 55.52 -12.32 14.07
CA ALA A 433 55.84 -13.75 13.96
C ALA A 433 57.26 -14.03 13.44
N SER A 434 57.88 -13.05 12.76
CA SER A 434 59.23 -13.16 12.19
C SER A 434 60.34 -12.61 13.10
N SER A 435 59.97 -11.88 14.15
CA SER A 435 60.83 -11.45 15.25
C SER A 435 60.86 -12.50 16.36
#